data_AF-A0A2G9G1K2-F1
#
_entry.id   AF-A0A2G9G1K2-F1
#
_cell.length_a   1.000
_cell.length_b   1.000
_cell.length_c   1.000
_cell.angle_alpha   90.00
_cell.angle_beta   90.00
_cell.angle_gamma   90.00
#
_symmetry.space_group_name_H-M   'P 1'
#
loop_
_entity.id
_entity.type
_entity.pdbx_description
1 polymer ?
#
loop_
_entity_poly.entity_id
_entity_poly.type
_entity_poly.pdbx_seq_one_letter_code
_entity_poly.pdbx_strand_id
1 'polypeptide(L)'
;MGSWLQAKEKVTQLQLYVQDILSGPNPSNVQVASANSTFTSPTLFGLVAVLDDPVRIEPNPDAEIVGRAQGLFAFASLEEISLHFTFDLVFTGGEYNGSVLNIVGHNPYLHEYRELSVVGGTGFFQLARGIIGVRTVSFNSSTGDAFFQYNITVLHY
;
A
#
# COMPACT_ATOMS: atom_id res chain seq x y z
N MET A 1 -5.23 17.18 -29.09
CA MET A 1 -6.15 16.93 -27.97
C MET A 1 -7.25 16.01 -28.49
N GLY A 2 -7.04 14.70 -28.37
CA GLY A 2 -7.92 13.66 -28.91
C GLY A 2 -9.11 13.38 -28.00
N SER A 3 -10.19 12.86 -28.57
CA SER A 3 -11.54 12.82 -28.01
C SER A 3 -11.70 11.92 -26.77
N TRP A 4 -11.65 12.51 -25.58
CA TRP A 4 -12.19 11.90 -24.34
C TRP A 4 -13.71 11.71 -24.37
N LEU A 5 -14.39 12.31 -25.35
CA LEU A 5 -15.85 12.32 -25.51
C LEU A 5 -16.49 10.93 -25.72
N GLN A 6 -15.69 9.86 -25.89
CA GLN A 6 -16.19 8.48 -26.07
C GLN A 6 -15.49 7.45 -25.16
N ALA A 7 -14.67 7.88 -24.18
CA ALA A 7 -13.97 6.94 -23.32
C ALA A 7 -14.98 6.17 -22.44
N LYS A 8 -14.97 4.83 -22.55
CA LYS A 8 -15.85 3.96 -21.78
C LYS A 8 -15.16 3.58 -20.47
N GLU A 9 -15.84 3.83 -19.35
CA GLU A 9 -15.35 3.42 -18.04
C GLU A 9 -15.23 1.89 -17.95
N LYS A 10 -14.13 1.44 -17.34
CA LYS A 10 -13.79 0.05 -17.08
C LYS A 10 -13.68 -0.18 -15.58
N VAL A 11 -14.01 -1.41 -15.16
CA VAL A 11 -13.76 -1.90 -13.80
C VAL A 11 -12.63 -2.91 -13.90
N THR A 12 -11.58 -2.74 -13.10
CA THR A 12 -10.53 -3.75 -12.90
C THR A 12 -10.52 -4.18 -11.45
N GLN A 13 -10.45 -5.49 -11.24
CA GLN A 13 -10.29 -6.10 -9.93
C GLN A 13 -8.92 -6.74 -9.85
N LEU A 14 -8.16 -6.44 -8.80
CA LEU A 14 -6.83 -6.98 -8.56
C LEU A 14 -6.79 -7.63 -7.20
N GLN A 15 -6.08 -8.74 -7.12
CA GLN A 15 -5.65 -9.32 -5.85
C GLN A 15 -4.13 -9.34 -5.86
N LEU A 16 -3.52 -8.62 -4.92
CA LEU A 16 -2.09 -8.44 -4.80
C LEU A 16 -1.63 -8.84 -3.40
N TYR A 17 -0.35 -9.18 -3.30
CA TYR A 17 0.30 -9.49 -2.04
C TYR A 17 1.52 -8.58 -1.84
N VAL A 18 1.56 -7.90 -0.70
CA VAL A 18 2.58 -6.90 -0.38
C VAL A 18 3.36 -7.38 0.84
N GLN A 19 4.69 -7.36 0.74
CA GLN A 19 5.58 -7.82 1.80
C GLN A 19 6.33 -6.64 2.40
N ASP A 20 6.06 -6.36 3.65
CA ASP A 20 6.69 -5.29 4.44
C ASP A 20 7.84 -5.90 5.25
N ILE A 21 9.06 -5.43 5.00
CA ILE A 21 10.29 -6.00 5.53
C ILE A 21 11.02 -4.93 6.34
N LEU A 22 10.99 -5.07 7.66
CA LEU A 22 11.64 -4.16 8.60
C LEU A 22 12.98 -4.74 9.08
N SER A 23 13.18 -6.05 8.91
CA SER A 23 14.35 -6.76 9.41
C SER A 23 15.39 -7.10 8.34
N GLY A 24 16.51 -7.67 8.78
CA GLY A 24 17.58 -8.14 7.90
C GLY A 24 18.46 -7.01 7.33
N PRO A 25 19.39 -7.35 6.41
CA PRO A 25 20.37 -6.41 5.88
C PRO A 25 19.79 -5.43 4.85
N ASN A 26 18.63 -5.74 4.26
CA ASN A 26 18.00 -4.97 3.19
C ASN A 26 16.50 -4.75 3.51
N PRO A 27 16.17 -3.93 4.52
CA PRO A 27 14.77 -3.61 4.82
C PRO A 27 14.12 -2.83 3.67
N SER A 28 12.84 -3.10 3.41
CA SER A 28 12.02 -2.34 2.46
C SER A 28 11.28 -1.18 3.13
N ASN A 29 11.19 -1.18 4.46
CA ASN A 29 10.53 -0.16 5.26
C ASN A 29 11.48 0.39 6.32
N VAL A 30 11.65 1.71 6.32
CA VAL A 30 12.62 2.40 7.18
C VAL A 30 11.98 3.62 7.83
N GLN A 31 12.10 3.71 9.16
CA GLN A 31 11.74 4.91 9.90
C GLN A 31 12.63 6.09 9.49
N VAL A 32 12.02 7.22 9.12
CA VAL A 32 12.72 8.44 8.69
C VAL A 32 12.52 9.63 9.63
N ALA A 33 11.48 9.62 10.48
CA ALA A 33 11.27 10.64 11.48
C ALA A 33 10.51 10.10 12.70
N SER A 34 10.68 10.77 13.84
CA SER A 34 9.91 10.52 15.07
C SER A 34 9.86 11.78 15.92
N ALA A 35 8.80 11.96 16.69
CA ALA A 35 8.73 12.95 17.76
C ALA A 35 9.42 12.44 19.03
N ASN A 36 9.80 13.35 19.93
CA ASN A 36 10.41 12.98 21.22
C ASN A 36 9.49 12.06 22.05
N SER A 37 8.17 12.22 21.91
CA SER A 37 7.16 11.43 22.61
C SER A 37 6.79 10.12 21.91
N THR A 38 7.29 9.85 20.70
CA THR A 38 6.85 8.72 19.86
C THR A 38 7.02 7.38 20.58
N PHE A 39 8.20 7.10 21.12
CA PHE A 39 8.48 5.80 21.77
C PHE A 39 7.87 5.66 23.17
N THR A 40 7.36 6.74 23.75
CA THR A 40 6.58 6.72 25.00
C THR A 40 5.07 6.73 24.73
N SER A 41 4.65 6.96 23.49
CA SER A 41 3.24 6.96 23.11
C SER A 41 2.75 5.52 22.97
N PRO A 42 1.57 5.17 23.53
CA PRO A 42 1.00 3.83 23.38
C PRO A 42 0.65 3.48 21.93
N THR A 43 0.56 4.48 21.04
CA THR A 43 0.19 4.31 19.63
C THR A 43 1.32 4.58 18.65
N LEU A 44 2.55 4.81 19.15
CA LEU A 44 3.70 5.25 18.34
C LEU A 44 3.47 6.57 17.59
N PHE A 45 2.52 7.39 18.06
CA PHE A 45 2.15 8.66 17.43
C PHE A 45 3.38 9.49 17.02
N GLY A 46 3.38 9.95 15.77
CA GLY A 46 4.43 10.79 15.19
C GLY A 46 5.63 10.05 14.60
N LEU A 47 5.66 8.71 14.62
CA LEU A 47 6.62 7.94 13.81
C LEU A 47 6.24 8.07 12.33
N VAL A 48 7.21 8.40 11.48
CA VAL A 48 7.08 8.41 10.02
C VAL A 48 8.09 7.45 9.41
N ALA A 49 7.64 6.64 8.46
CA ALA A 49 8.49 5.70 7.73
C ALA A 49 8.24 5.81 6.22
N VAL A 50 9.27 5.46 5.44
CA VAL A 50 9.17 5.27 3.99
C VAL A 50 9.17 3.78 3.67
N LEU A 51 8.47 3.41 2.60
CA LEU A 51 8.41 2.03 2.11
C LEU A 51 8.74 1.95 0.62
N ASP A 52 9.37 0.84 0.24
CA ASP A 52 9.52 0.34 -1.12
C ASP A 52 9.32 -1.18 -1.08
N ASP A 53 8.08 -1.62 -0.88
CA ASP A 53 7.75 -3.01 -0.59
C ASP A 53 7.48 -3.81 -1.86
N PRO A 54 7.98 -5.05 -1.99
CA PRO A 54 7.69 -5.89 -3.15
C PRO A 54 6.22 -6.33 -3.20
N VAL A 55 5.65 -6.24 -4.41
CA VAL A 55 4.26 -6.59 -4.73
C VAL A 55 4.21 -7.81 -5.65
N ARG A 56 3.32 -8.76 -5.36
CA ARG A 56 3.17 -10.05 -6.04
C ARG A 56 1.71 -10.35 -6.35
N ILE A 57 1.46 -11.32 -7.23
CA ILE A 57 0.11 -11.82 -7.55
C ILE A 57 -0.25 -13.10 -6.80
N GLU A 58 0.75 -13.80 -6.26
CA GLU A 58 0.55 -15.05 -5.53
C GLU A 58 0.78 -14.86 -4.01
N PRO A 59 0.08 -15.63 -3.16
CA PRO A 59 0.28 -15.65 -1.70
C PRO A 59 1.59 -16.36 -1.30
N ASN A 60 2.68 -16.08 -2.01
CA ASN A 60 3.99 -16.67 -1.80
C ASN A 60 5.05 -15.56 -1.75
N PRO A 61 5.78 -15.39 -0.62
CA PRO A 61 6.86 -14.41 -0.50
C PRO A 61 8.00 -14.60 -1.51
N ASP A 62 8.17 -15.81 -2.05
CA ASP A 62 9.21 -16.11 -3.04
C ASP A 62 8.70 -16.04 -4.49
N ALA A 63 7.40 -15.72 -4.70
CA ALA A 63 6.87 -15.54 -6.04
C ALA A 63 7.43 -14.29 -6.74
N GLU A 64 7.27 -14.28 -8.07
CA GLU A 64 7.72 -13.19 -8.93
C GLU A 64 7.14 -11.84 -8.48
N ILE A 65 8.02 -10.85 -8.39
CA ILE A 65 7.66 -9.47 -8.09
C ILE A 65 7.10 -8.83 -9.36
N VAL A 66 5.86 -8.35 -9.30
CA VAL A 66 5.17 -7.67 -10.41
C VAL A 66 5.14 -6.15 -10.26
N GLY A 67 5.58 -5.64 -9.12
CA GLY A 67 5.61 -4.22 -8.82
C GLY A 67 6.13 -3.90 -7.43
N ARG A 68 5.96 -2.64 -7.03
CA ARG A 68 6.41 -2.09 -5.75
C ARG A 68 5.33 -1.22 -5.12
N ALA A 69 5.19 -1.27 -3.81
CA ALA A 69 4.43 -0.28 -3.04
C ALA A 69 5.43 0.76 -2.52
N GLN A 70 5.38 1.98 -3.04
CA GLN A 70 6.37 3.02 -2.82
C GLN A 70 5.74 4.25 -2.21
N GLY A 71 6.24 4.71 -1.07
CA GLY A 71 5.69 5.90 -0.42
C GLY A 71 6.06 6.01 1.04
N LEU A 72 5.11 6.47 1.84
CA LEU A 72 5.30 6.68 3.27
C LEU A 72 4.03 6.43 4.07
N PHE A 73 4.21 6.29 5.38
CA PHE A 73 3.12 6.39 6.34
C PHE A 73 3.57 7.09 7.61
N ALA A 74 2.57 7.53 8.38
CA ALA A 74 2.77 8.01 9.74
C ALA A 74 1.82 7.31 10.71
N PHE A 75 2.30 7.00 11.91
CA PHE A 75 1.42 6.65 13.03
C PHE A 75 0.68 7.91 13.47
N ALA A 76 -0.59 8.00 13.09
CA ALA A 76 -1.34 9.27 13.07
C ALA A 76 -2.58 9.27 13.96
N SER A 77 -2.80 8.21 14.75
CA SER A 77 -3.89 8.16 15.74
C SER A 77 -3.35 8.24 17.17
N LEU A 78 -4.06 8.99 18.02
CA LEU A 78 -3.80 9.05 19.46
C LEU A 78 -4.56 7.97 20.23
N GLU A 79 -5.60 7.38 19.63
CA GLU A 79 -6.53 6.46 20.30
C GLU A 79 -6.21 4.99 20.05
N GLU A 80 -5.60 4.69 18.90
CA GLU A 80 -5.23 3.32 18.51
C GLU A 80 -3.98 3.29 17.64
N ILE A 81 -3.42 2.09 17.44
CA ILE A 81 -2.31 1.87 16.51
C ILE A 81 -2.86 1.96 15.08
N SER A 82 -2.77 3.15 14.48
CA SER A 82 -3.23 3.40 13.13
C SER A 82 -2.23 4.19 12.31
N LEU A 83 -2.07 3.75 11.06
CA LEU A 83 -1.16 4.33 10.08
C LEU A 83 -1.98 5.17 9.10
N HIS A 84 -1.54 6.39 8.81
CA HIS A 84 -2.01 7.11 7.63
C HIS A 84 -1.05 6.85 6.48
N PHE A 85 -1.52 6.14 5.46
CA PHE A 85 -0.74 5.77 4.29
C PHE A 85 -0.86 6.82 3.18
N THR A 86 0.25 7.05 2.49
CA THR A 86 0.30 7.70 1.17
C THR A 86 1.37 7.00 0.36
N PHE A 87 0.96 6.14 -0.56
CA PHE A 87 1.87 5.33 -1.37
C PHE A 87 1.30 5.03 -2.76
N ASP A 88 2.18 4.62 -3.64
CA ASP A 88 1.90 4.25 -5.00
C ASP A 88 2.12 2.75 -5.20
N LEU A 89 1.21 2.07 -5.89
CA LEU A 89 1.47 0.75 -6.45
C LEU A 89 2.04 0.93 -7.86
N VAL A 90 3.36 0.77 -7.98
CA VAL A 90 4.11 0.91 -9.22
C VAL A 90 4.27 -0.46 -9.86
N PHE A 91 3.57 -0.71 -10.96
CA PHE A 91 3.62 -2.00 -11.66
C PHE A 91 4.80 -2.04 -12.62
N THR A 92 5.63 -3.08 -12.52
CA THR A 92 6.86 -3.25 -13.34
C THR A 92 6.84 -4.54 -14.17
N GLY A 93 5.78 -5.34 -14.06
CA GLY A 93 5.61 -6.58 -14.79
C GLY A 93 4.14 -6.87 -15.12
N GLY A 94 3.91 -7.92 -15.92
CA GLY A 94 2.58 -8.36 -16.30
C GLY A 94 1.80 -7.37 -17.18
N GLU A 95 0.47 -7.47 -17.14
CA GLU A 95 -0.46 -6.68 -17.95
C GLU A 95 -0.38 -5.17 -17.68
N TYR A 96 -0.02 -4.79 -16.45
CA TYR A 96 -0.08 -3.39 -16.00
C TYR A 96 1.28 -2.70 -15.96
N ASN A 97 2.32 -3.30 -16.54
CA ASN A 97 3.68 -2.76 -16.54
C ASN A 97 3.72 -1.28 -16.98
N GLY A 98 4.37 -0.44 -16.17
CA GLY A 98 4.48 1.00 -16.40
C GLY A 98 3.30 1.82 -15.90
N SER A 99 2.27 1.18 -15.34
CA SER A 99 1.10 1.84 -14.75
C SER A 99 1.27 2.04 -13.25
N VAL A 100 0.51 2.99 -12.69
CA VAL A 100 0.54 3.30 -11.26
C VAL A 100 -0.89 3.43 -10.73
N LEU A 101 -1.12 2.96 -9.51
CA LEU A 101 -2.26 3.38 -8.69
C LEU A 101 -1.76 4.21 -7.52
N ASN A 102 -2.42 5.32 -7.22
CA ASN A 102 -2.10 6.19 -6.07
C ASN A 102 -3.08 5.92 -4.92
N ILE A 103 -2.55 5.62 -3.73
CA ILE A 103 -3.31 5.19 -2.56
C ILE A 103 -3.13 6.20 -1.42
N VAL A 104 -4.24 6.58 -0.79
CA VAL A 104 -4.26 7.36 0.46
C VAL A 104 -5.30 6.77 1.40
N GLY A 105 -4.99 6.64 2.69
CA GLY A 105 -6.01 6.22 3.65
C GLY A 105 -5.56 6.03 5.09
N HIS A 106 -6.55 5.98 5.97
CA HIS A 106 -6.40 5.63 7.37
C HIS A 106 -6.46 4.11 7.53
N ASN A 107 -5.44 3.52 8.14
CA ASN A 107 -5.29 2.08 8.30
C ASN A 107 -5.19 1.71 9.79
N PRO A 108 -6.33 1.41 10.46
CA PRO A 108 -6.33 0.94 11.84
C PRO A 108 -5.72 -0.45 11.87
N TYR A 109 -4.44 -0.53 12.24
CA TYR A 109 -3.58 -1.65 11.86
C TYR A 109 -4.05 -2.99 12.42
N LEU A 110 -4.64 -2.96 13.62
CA LEU A 110 -5.10 -4.13 14.35
C LEU A 110 -6.49 -4.64 13.91
N HIS A 111 -7.19 -3.91 13.03
CA HIS A 111 -8.48 -4.36 12.50
C HIS A 111 -8.29 -5.44 11.42
N GLU A 112 -9.20 -6.42 11.39
CA GLU A 112 -9.15 -7.52 10.42
C GLU A 112 -9.35 -7.03 8.98
N TYR A 113 -10.31 -6.11 8.78
CA TYR A 113 -10.64 -5.50 7.50
C TYR A 113 -10.37 -4.01 7.56
N ARG A 114 -9.56 -3.53 6.62
CA ARG A 114 -9.12 -2.14 6.52
C ARG A 114 -9.34 -1.70 5.08
N GLU A 115 -9.91 -0.52 4.88
CA GLU A 115 -10.21 0.00 3.54
C GLU A 115 -9.47 1.33 3.32
N LEU A 116 -8.74 1.44 2.22
CA LEU A 116 -8.09 2.69 1.79
C LEU A 116 -8.67 3.12 0.43
N SER A 117 -8.41 4.37 0.05
CA SER A 117 -8.89 4.92 -1.21
C SER A 117 -7.82 4.84 -2.30
N VAL A 118 -8.23 4.40 -3.49
CA VAL A 118 -7.51 4.69 -4.72
C VAL A 118 -7.93 6.08 -5.17
N VAL A 119 -7.01 7.03 -5.12
CA VAL A 119 -7.28 8.45 -5.40
C VAL A 119 -6.84 8.89 -6.79
N GLY A 120 -6.15 8.02 -7.52
CA GLY A 120 -5.63 8.31 -8.84
C GLY A 120 -4.90 7.12 -9.46
N GLY A 121 -4.42 7.33 -10.68
CA GLY A 121 -3.54 6.40 -11.35
C GLY A 121 -3.04 6.94 -12.70
N THR A 122 -2.04 6.27 -13.24
CA THR A 122 -1.40 6.59 -14.53
C THR A 122 -1.31 5.35 -15.42
N GLY A 123 -1.01 5.56 -16.70
CA GLY A 123 -0.89 4.48 -17.67
C GLY A 123 -2.24 3.80 -17.90
N PHE A 124 -2.30 2.48 -17.70
CA PHE A 124 -3.53 1.71 -17.78
C PHE A 124 -4.61 2.20 -16.81
N PHE A 125 -4.22 2.76 -15.66
CA PHE A 125 -5.13 3.23 -14.62
C PHE A 125 -5.38 4.74 -14.68
N GLN A 126 -5.34 5.35 -15.87
CA GLN A 126 -5.56 6.78 -16.01
C GLN A 126 -6.96 7.18 -15.50
N LEU A 127 -7.02 8.27 -14.72
CA LEU A 127 -8.25 8.75 -14.08
C LEU A 127 -8.86 7.74 -13.07
N ALA A 128 -8.03 6.85 -12.53
CA ALA A 128 -8.47 5.83 -11.60
C ALA A 128 -9.10 6.41 -10.32
N ARG A 129 -10.17 5.76 -9.87
CA ARG A 129 -10.73 5.93 -8.52
C ARG A 129 -11.27 4.60 -8.02
N GLY A 130 -11.26 4.37 -6.72
CA GLY A 130 -11.74 3.10 -6.18
C GLY A 130 -11.33 2.86 -4.74
N ILE A 131 -11.33 1.58 -4.37
CA ILE A 131 -11.07 1.13 -3.01
C ILE A 131 -10.04 0.00 -3.01
N ILE A 132 -9.36 -0.12 -1.88
CA ILE A 132 -8.47 -1.24 -1.57
C ILE A 132 -8.85 -1.81 -0.21
N GLY A 133 -9.26 -3.07 -0.19
CA GLY A 133 -9.41 -3.85 1.03
C GLY A 133 -8.08 -4.50 1.40
N VAL A 134 -7.66 -4.33 2.64
CA VAL A 134 -6.38 -4.84 3.14
C VAL A 134 -6.61 -5.85 4.26
N ARG A 135 -5.98 -7.01 4.15
CA ARG A 135 -5.93 -8.06 5.18
C ARG A 135 -4.50 -8.45 5.51
N THR A 136 -4.19 -8.64 6.78
CA THR A 136 -2.89 -9.19 7.21
C THR A 136 -2.89 -10.71 7.04
N VAL A 137 -2.00 -11.23 6.20
CA VAL A 137 -1.81 -12.67 5.96
C VAL A 137 -0.89 -13.26 7.03
N SER A 138 0.21 -12.58 7.33
CA SER A 138 1.12 -12.94 8.40
C SER A 138 1.78 -11.70 9.00
N PHE A 139 2.18 -11.81 10.27
CA PHE A 139 2.90 -10.78 10.99
C PHE A 139 3.86 -11.44 11.99
N ASN A 140 5.13 -11.04 11.94
CA ASN A 140 6.14 -11.49 12.87
C ASN A 140 6.38 -10.40 13.92
N SER A 141 5.84 -10.59 15.12
CA SER A 141 5.94 -9.60 16.20
C SER A 141 7.35 -9.35 16.72
N SER A 142 8.30 -10.24 16.48
CA SER A 142 9.69 -10.06 16.91
C SER A 142 10.51 -9.17 15.96
N THR A 143 10.11 -9.12 14.68
CA THR A 143 10.84 -8.40 13.63
C THR A 143 10.08 -7.20 13.09
N GLY A 144 8.75 -7.23 13.18
CA GLY A 144 7.86 -6.27 12.53
C GLY A 144 7.48 -6.67 11.10
N ASP A 145 8.12 -7.68 10.52
CA ASP A 145 7.87 -8.11 9.14
C ASP A 145 6.42 -8.58 8.96
N ALA A 146 5.80 -8.18 7.86
CA ALA A 146 4.40 -8.47 7.59
C ALA A 146 4.16 -8.85 6.12
N PHE A 147 3.11 -9.62 5.90
CA PHE A 147 2.62 -9.94 4.56
C PHE A 147 1.14 -9.61 4.48
N PHE A 148 0.76 -8.80 3.50
CA PHE A 148 -0.60 -8.30 3.33
C PHE A 148 -1.20 -8.82 2.04
N GLN A 149 -2.51 -9.08 2.07
CA GLN A 149 -3.33 -9.26 0.88
C GLN A 149 -4.11 -7.98 0.63
N TYR A 150 -4.00 -7.48 -0.60
CA TYR A 150 -4.66 -6.29 -1.10
C TYR A 150 -5.70 -6.69 -2.16
N ASN A 151 -6.97 -6.42 -1.90
CA ASN A 151 -8.08 -6.63 -2.83
C ASN A 151 -8.53 -5.26 -3.36
N ILE A 152 -8.24 -4.97 -4.62
CA ILE A 152 -8.43 -3.64 -5.21
C ILE A 152 -9.58 -3.71 -6.21
N THR A 153 -10.49 -2.75 -6.13
CA THR A 153 -11.49 -2.48 -7.18
C THR A 153 -11.30 -1.06 -7.66
N VAL A 154 -11.01 -0.89 -8.95
CA VAL A 154 -10.71 0.41 -9.54
C VAL A 154 -11.56 0.67 -10.80
N LEU A 155 -12.12 1.88 -10.87
CA LEU A 155 -12.77 2.45 -12.04
C LEU A 155 -11.77 3.31 -12.80
N HIS A 156 -11.60 3.09 -14.10
CA HIS A 156 -10.67 3.83 -14.98
C HIS A 156 -11.16 3.83 -16.44
N TYR A 157 -10.35 4.29 -17.40
CA TYR A 157 -10.75 4.46 -18.81
C TYR A 157 -9.75 3.84 -19.80
#